data_AF-F1LFV3-F1
#
_entry.id   AF-F1LFV3-F1
#
_cell.length_a   1.000
_cell.length_b   1.000
_cell.length_c   1.000
_cell.angle_alpha   90.00
_cell.angle_beta   90.00
_cell.angle_gamma   90.00
#
_symmetry.space_group_name_H-M   'P 1'
#
loop_
_entity.id
_entity.type
_entity.pdbx_description
1 polymer ?
#
loop_
_entity_poly.entity_id
_entity_poly.type
_entity_poly.pdbx_seq_one_letter_code
_entity_poly.pdbx_strand_id
1 'polypeptide(L)'
;MDLAPWQIIAMLTLLFPALELVSCENKSLSECHDAGFNSETLQCSSCNELPQFHLDQLVDDCNACCTPDEGEMQHQKYPLAHIEICECNLGRFPQVQAFVKSDMVNQWGNHVKVRHVRGTLPTIKLKDVYGETQQTLNIEKWDTDTITEFLNTWIEY
;
A
#
# COMPACT_ATOMS: atom_id res chain seq x y z
N MET A 1 14.33 41.26 -45.88
CA MET A 1 15.41 40.37 -45.38
C MET A 1 14.84 38.97 -45.48
N ASP A 2 14.98 38.38 -46.66
CA ASP A 2 14.41 37.07 -46.97
C ASP A 2 15.33 36.00 -46.42
N LEU A 3 14.87 35.31 -45.37
CA LEU A 3 15.60 34.20 -44.78
C LEU A 3 15.62 33.05 -45.80
N ALA A 4 16.81 32.67 -46.24
CA ALA A 4 16.98 31.57 -47.17
C ALA A 4 16.46 30.26 -46.54
N PRO A 5 15.84 29.36 -47.32
CA PRO A 5 15.15 28.18 -46.80
C PRO A 5 16.08 27.25 -45.99
N TRP A 6 17.38 27.24 -46.30
CA TRP A 6 18.37 26.48 -45.53
C TRP A 6 18.63 27.04 -44.13
N GLN A 7 18.44 28.34 -43.91
CA GLN A 7 18.55 28.96 -42.57
C GLN A 7 17.36 28.63 -41.68
N ILE A 8 16.17 28.44 -42.26
CA ILE A 8 14.97 28.01 -41.53
C ILE A 8 15.11 26.55 -41.08
N ILE A 9 15.68 25.69 -41.93
CA ILE A 9 15.96 24.28 -41.60
C ILE A 9 16.98 24.19 -40.46
N ALA A 10 18.06 24.98 -40.52
CA ALA A 10 19.09 24.99 -39.47
C ALA A 10 18.57 25.51 -38.10
N MET A 11 17.59 26.42 -38.11
CA MET A 11 16.95 26.89 -36.88
C MET A 11 15.93 25.89 -36.30
N LEU A 12 15.26 25.10 -37.15
CA LEU A 12 14.35 24.03 -36.73
C LEU A 12 15.09 22.83 -36.10
N THR A 13 16.34 22.56 -36.50
CA THR A 13 17.13 21.47 -35.91
C THR A 13 17.72 21.82 -34.53
N LEU A 14 17.74 23.09 -34.13
CA LEU A 14 18.20 23.55 -32.81
C LEU A 14 17.11 23.55 -31.72
N LEU A 15 15.85 23.28 -32.10
CA LEU A 15 14.67 23.33 -31.24
C LEU A 15 14.03 21.95 -31.00
N PHE A 16 14.77 20.87 -31.29
CA PHE A 16 14.44 19.53 -30.82
C PHE A 16 15.15 19.32 -29.49
N PRO A 17 14.47 19.42 -28.34
CA PRO A 17 15.07 18.92 -27.11
C PRO A 17 15.36 17.43 -27.33
N ALA A 18 16.57 17.00 -27.01
CA ALA A 18 16.84 15.59 -26.77
C ALA A 18 15.93 15.20 -25.60
N LEU A 19 14.81 14.56 -25.92
CA LEU A 19 13.98 13.91 -24.94
C LEU A 19 14.82 12.73 -24.47
N GLU A 20 15.62 12.94 -23.41
CA GLU A 20 16.24 11.85 -22.68
C GLU A 20 15.11 11.01 -22.13
N LEU A 21 14.79 9.94 -22.86
CA LEU A 21 14.10 8.80 -22.30
C LEU A 21 14.99 8.29 -21.18
N VAL A 22 14.61 8.59 -19.93
CA VAL A 22 15.02 7.80 -18.77
C VAL A 22 14.42 6.41 -19.00
N SER A 23 15.18 5.59 -19.72
CA SER A 23 14.92 4.17 -19.81
C SER A 23 15.48 3.57 -18.53
N CYS A 24 14.61 3.05 -17.65
CA CYS A 24 15.04 2.04 -16.71
C CYS A 24 15.46 0.84 -17.55
N GLU A 25 16.76 0.72 -17.85
CA GLU A 25 17.29 -0.42 -18.58
C GLU A 25 17.28 -1.61 -17.62
N ASN A 26 16.36 -2.55 -17.86
CA ASN A 26 16.30 -3.77 -17.07
C ASN A 26 17.58 -4.57 -17.28
N LYS A 27 18.31 -4.84 -16.19
CA LYS A 27 19.49 -5.69 -16.20
C LYS A 27 19.09 -7.15 -16.47
N SER A 28 20.00 -7.92 -17.04
CA SER A 28 19.83 -9.37 -17.17
C SER A 28 19.86 -10.06 -15.81
N LEU A 29 19.26 -11.26 -15.71
CA LEU A 29 19.29 -12.09 -14.50
C LEU A 29 20.71 -12.29 -13.94
N SER A 30 21.70 -12.49 -14.81
CA SER A 30 23.10 -12.65 -14.42
C SER A 30 23.70 -11.37 -13.85
N GLU A 31 23.42 -10.22 -14.46
CA GLU A 31 23.93 -8.92 -13.98
C GLU A 31 23.30 -8.54 -12.65
N CYS A 32 22.03 -8.86 -12.46
CA CYS A 32 21.35 -8.69 -11.17
C CYS A 32 21.96 -9.57 -10.10
N HIS A 33 22.20 -10.85 -10.41
CA HIS A 33 22.84 -11.77 -9.49
C HIS A 33 24.26 -11.31 -9.11
N ASP A 34 25.05 -10.82 -10.07
CA ASP A 34 26.40 -10.31 -9.85
C ASP A 34 26.40 -9.01 -9.02
N ALA A 35 25.35 -8.19 -9.16
CA ALA A 35 25.10 -7.02 -8.31
C ALA A 35 24.53 -7.39 -6.93
N GLY A 36 24.24 -8.67 -6.67
CA GLY A 36 23.74 -9.17 -5.37
C GLY A 36 22.21 -9.22 -5.24
N PHE A 37 21.46 -9.05 -6.33
CA PHE A 37 20.00 -9.06 -6.36
C PHE A 37 19.45 -10.37 -6.92
N ASN A 38 18.35 -10.86 -6.33
CA ASN A 38 17.57 -11.96 -6.89
C ASN A 38 16.31 -11.41 -7.59
N SER A 39 16.37 -11.26 -8.90
CA SER A 39 15.27 -10.69 -9.70
C SER A 39 13.98 -11.52 -9.68
N GLU A 40 14.01 -12.80 -9.31
CA GLU A 40 12.79 -13.62 -9.26
C GLU A 40 11.92 -13.28 -8.05
N THR A 41 12.52 -12.75 -6.98
CA THR A 41 11.85 -12.50 -5.69
C THR A 41 11.88 -11.04 -5.26
N LEU A 42 12.72 -10.21 -5.88
CA LEU A 42 12.91 -8.81 -5.50
C LEU A 42 11.77 -7.94 -6.02
N GLN A 43 10.99 -7.36 -5.12
CA GLN A 43 9.93 -6.42 -5.45
C GLN A 43 10.43 -4.97 -5.42
N CYS A 44 9.93 -4.11 -6.30
CA CYS A 44 10.43 -2.73 -6.42
C CYS A 44 10.16 -1.87 -5.17
N SER A 45 9.14 -2.19 -4.36
CA SER A 45 8.91 -1.57 -3.05
C SER A 45 10.11 -1.71 -2.10
N SER A 46 10.80 -2.85 -2.13
CA SER A 46 12.00 -3.09 -1.31
C SER A 46 13.16 -2.18 -1.69
N CYS A 47 13.24 -1.75 -2.95
CA CYS A 47 14.25 -0.80 -3.41
C CYS A 47 14.06 0.60 -2.80
N ASN A 48 12.80 1.00 -2.53
CA ASN A 48 12.47 2.29 -1.93
C ASN A 48 12.84 2.38 -0.45
N GLU A 49 13.04 1.24 0.21
CA GLU A 49 13.45 1.18 1.62
C GLU A 49 14.97 1.32 1.80
N LEU A 50 15.79 1.04 0.78
CA LEU A 50 17.25 1.08 0.86
C LEU A 50 17.84 2.41 1.39
N PRO A 51 17.31 3.60 1.05
CA PRO A 51 17.77 4.87 1.60
C PRO A 51 17.72 4.94 3.14
N GLN A 52 16.74 4.27 3.78
CA GLN A 52 16.61 4.28 5.24
C GLN A 52 17.79 3.58 5.94
N PHE A 53 18.50 2.72 5.21
CA PHE A 53 19.68 2.01 5.66
C PHE A 53 20.98 2.61 5.12
N HIS A 54 20.94 3.79 4.51
CA HIS A 54 22.09 4.45 3.85
C HIS A 54 22.66 3.62 2.68
N LEU A 55 21.79 2.90 1.97
CA LEU A 55 22.13 2.09 0.80
C LEU A 55 21.66 2.75 -0.50
N ASP A 56 21.63 4.08 -0.54
CA ASP A 56 21.16 4.88 -1.68
C ASP A 56 21.86 4.52 -3.00
N GLN A 57 23.15 4.18 -2.91
CA GLN A 57 23.97 3.76 -4.06
C GLN A 57 23.48 2.46 -4.74
N LEU A 58 22.67 1.65 -4.05
CA LEU A 58 22.12 0.40 -4.58
C LEU A 58 20.73 0.57 -5.19
N VAL A 59 20.10 1.74 -5.04
CA VAL A 59 18.71 1.96 -5.45
C VAL A 59 18.56 1.80 -6.96
N ASP A 60 19.48 2.36 -7.74
CA ASP A 60 19.42 2.29 -9.20
C ASP A 60 19.60 0.84 -9.70
N ASP A 61 20.59 0.11 -9.17
CA ASP A 61 20.81 -1.30 -9.52
C ASP A 61 19.65 -2.19 -9.05
N CYS A 62 19.06 -1.90 -7.88
CA CYS A 62 17.88 -2.60 -7.36
C CYS A 62 16.68 -2.39 -8.28
N ASN A 63 16.41 -1.14 -8.68
CA ASN A 63 15.31 -0.79 -9.58
C ASN A 63 15.47 -1.38 -10.98
N ALA A 64 16.71 -1.59 -11.44
CA ALA A 64 17.01 -2.27 -12.69
C ALA A 64 16.80 -3.80 -12.63
N CYS A 65 16.60 -4.35 -11.42
CA CYS A 65 16.55 -5.79 -11.15
C CYS A 65 15.26 -6.29 -10.52
N CYS A 66 14.40 -5.39 -10.05
CA CYS A 66 13.16 -5.74 -9.36
C CYS A 66 12.02 -6.06 -10.33
N THR A 67 11.06 -6.86 -9.87
CA THR A 67 9.76 -6.97 -10.50
C THR A 67 8.85 -5.88 -9.96
N PRO A 68 8.04 -5.22 -10.82
CA PRO A 68 7.00 -4.33 -10.35
C PRO A 68 6.18 -5.07 -9.31
N ASP A 69 5.95 -4.43 -8.18
CA ASP A 69 5.04 -4.97 -7.18
C ASP A 69 3.72 -5.34 -7.88
N GLU A 70 3.28 -6.58 -7.72
CA GLU A 70 1.89 -6.93 -8.00
C GLU A 70 1.09 -6.10 -7.00
N GLY A 71 0.73 -4.89 -7.43
CA GLY A 71 0.50 -3.77 -6.52
C GLY A 71 -0.36 -4.22 -5.37
N GLU A 72 0.11 -3.95 -4.13
CA GLU A 72 -0.57 -4.25 -2.86
C GLU A 72 -2.02 -4.49 -3.18
N MET A 73 -2.44 -5.77 -3.28
CA MET A 73 -3.69 -6.17 -3.92
C MET A 73 -4.67 -5.02 -3.72
N GLN A 74 -4.97 -4.26 -4.79
CA GLN A 74 -5.74 -3.01 -4.67
C GLN A 74 -7.17 -3.40 -4.33
N HIS A 75 -7.33 -3.92 -3.12
CA HIS A 75 -8.59 -4.27 -2.55
C HIS A 75 -9.30 -2.94 -2.38
N GLN A 76 -10.56 -2.95 -2.78
CA GLN A 76 -11.42 -1.82 -2.57
C GLN A 76 -11.39 -1.44 -1.10
N LYS A 77 -10.92 -0.22 -0.79
CA LYS A 77 -11.05 0.35 0.55
C LYS A 77 -12.51 0.63 0.83
N TYR A 78 -12.86 0.58 2.11
CA TYR A 78 -14.23 0.76 2.57
C TYR A 78 -14.34 2.07 3.37
N PRO A 79 -15.39 2.86 3.13
CA PRO A 79 -15.60 4.11 3.85
C PRO A 79 -15.92 3.91 5.33
N LEU A 80 -16.49 2.74 5.70
CA LEU A 80 -16.96 2.47 7.04
C LEU A 80 -16.60 1.04 7.48
N ALA A 81 -16.40 0.84 8.78
CA ALA A 81 -16.34 -0.46 9.41
C ALA A 81 -17.03 -0.50 10.78
N HIS A 82 -17.70 -1.61 11.06
CA HIS A 82 -18.27 -1.89 12.37
C HIS A 82 -17.57 -3.09 13.01
N ILE A 83 -17.07 -2.92 14.23
CA ILE A 83 -16.57 -4.01 15.06
C ILE A 83 -17.73 -4.51 15.93
N GLU A 84 -18.27 -5.68 15.60
CA GLU A 84 -19.36 -6.30 16.35
C GLU A 84 -18.82 -7.21 17.45
N ILE A 85 -19.27 -6.99 18.68
CA ILE A 85 -18.88 -7.77 19.86
C ILE A 85 -20.11 -8.10 20.73
N CYS A 86 -20.03 -9.17 21.51
CA CYS A 86 -20.93 -9.39 22.64
C CYS A 86 -20.20 -9.15 23.96
N GLU A 87 -20.69 -8.23 24.79
CA GLU A 87 -20.16 -8.06 26.15
C GLU A 87 -20.24 -9.35 26.99
N CYS A 88 -21.22 -10.19 26.69
CA CYS A 88 -21.43 -11.48 27.35
C CYS A 88 -20.26 -12.46 27.20
N ASN A 89 -19.46 -12.32 26.13
CA ASN A 89 -18.38 -13.24 25.81
C ASN A 89 -17.03 -12.57 25.56
N LEU A 90 -16.98 -11.23 25.54
CA LEU A 90 -15.79 -10.46 25.21
C LEU A 90 -14.58 -10.79 26.10
N GLY A 91 -14.82 -11.16 27.37
CA GLY A 91 -13.77 -11.60 28.29
C GLY A 91 -12.97 -12.81 27.82
N ARG A 92 -13.47 -13.58 26.85
CA ARG A 92 -12.75 -14.71 26.23
C ARG A 92 -11.74 -14.27 25.17
N PHE A 93 -11.80 -13.01 24.74
CA PHE A 93 -11.00 -12.45 23.65
C PHE A 93 -10.21 -11.24 24.17
N PRO A 94 -9.17 -11.45 25.00
CA PRO A 94 -8.51 -10.36 25.72
C PRO A 94 -7.89 -9.30 24.80
N GLN A 95 -7.35 -9.71 23.65
CA GLN A 95 -6.76 -8.79 22.67
C GLN A 95 -7.82 -7.90 22.02
N VAL A 96 -8.91 -8.49 21.52
CA VAL A 96 -10.06 -7.73 20.99
C VAL A 96 -10.64 -6.83 22.08
N GLN A 97 -10.78 -7.34 23.31
CA GLN A 97 -11.27 -6.55 24.44
C GLN A 97 -10.39 -5.33 24.70
N ALA A 98 -9.06 -5.49 24.68
CA ALA A 98 -8.12 -4.40 24.85
C ALA A 98 -8.28 -3.37 23.73
N PHE A 99 -8.42 -3.81 22.48
CA PHE A 99 -8.64 -2.93 21.33
C PHE A 99 -9.93 -2.11 21.44
N VAL A 100 -11.07 -2.74 21.73
CA VAL A 100 -12.39 -2.06 21.71
C VAL A 100 -12.71 -1.27 22.99
N LYS A 101 -12.07 -1.58 24.13
CA LYS A 101 -12.26 -0.85 25.39
C LYS A 101 -11.27 0.28 25.61
N SER A 102 -10.14 0.26 24.90
CA SER A 102 -9.22 1.38 24.88
C SER A 102 -9.71 2.46 23.89
N ASP A 103 -9.06 3.63 23.93
CA ASP A 103 -9.32 4.70 22.97
C ASP A 103 -8.74 4.40 21.55
N MET A 104 -8.24 3.18 21.29
CA MET A 104 -7.62 2.82 20.01
C MET A 104 -8.58 3.00 18.83
N VAL A 105 -9.86 2.66 18.99
CA VAL A 105 -10.87 2.81 17.91
C VAL A 105 -11.04 4.27 17.47
N ASN A 106 -10.74 5.23 18.35
CA ASN A 106 -10.90 6.66 18.05
C ASN A 106 -9.90 7.15 16.99
N GLN A 107 -8.84 6.39 16.69
CA GLN A 107 -7.87 6.70 15.63
C GLN A 107 -8.54 6.92 14.26
N TRP A 108 -9.64 6.20 13.98
CA TRP A 108 -10.37 6.30 12.71
C TRP A 108 -11.61 7.19 12.78
N GLY A 109 -11.76 8.00 13.84
CA GLY A 109 -12.87 8.94 14.00
C GLY A 109 -14.25 8.30 13.80
N ASN A 110 -14.99 8.75 12.78
CA ASN A 110 -16.33 8.26 12.48
C ASN A 110 -16.37 7.04 11.55
N HIS A 111 -15.23 6.61 11.01
CA HIS A 111 -15.15 5.55 10.00
C HIS A 111 -15.23 4.16 10.65
N VAL A 112 -14.67 3.99 11.85
CA VAL A 112 -14.73 2.72 12.59
C VAL A 112 -15.60 2.88 13.84
N LYS A 113 -16.57 1.98 14.04
CA LYS A 113 -17.47 2.02 15.22
C LYS A 113 -17.63 0.65 15.87
N VAL A 114 -17.64 0.61 17.19
CA VAL A 114 -17.98 -0.61 17.94
C VAL A 114 -19.50 -0.77 18.04
N ARG A 115 -20.01 -1.98 17.80
CA ARG A 115 -21.43 -2.34 17.88
C ARG A 115 -21.62 -3.54 18.80
N HIS A 116 -22.56 -3.41 19.73
CA HIS A 116 -22.85 -4.46 20.71
C HIS A 116 -23.98 -5.34 20.17
N VAL A 117 -23.66 -6.58 19.82
CA VAL A 117 -24.60 -7.56 19.26
C VAL A 117 -24.57 -8.80 20.13
N ARG A 118 -25.70 -9.16 20.74
CA ARG A 118 -25.77 -10.31 21.64
C ARG A 118 -25.47 -11.61 20.90
N GLY A 119 -24.64 -12.46 21.52
CA GLY A 119 -24.28 -13.77 21.00
C GLY A 119 -23.25 -13.76 19.86
N THR A 120 -22.86 -12.59 19.34
CA THR A 120 -21.84 -12.52 18.29
C THR A 120 -20.45 -12.84 18.83
N LEU A 121 -19.60 -13.39 17.98
CA LEU A 121 -18.16 -13.46 18.19
C LEU A 121 -17.53 -12.17 17.64
N PRO A 122 -16.38 -11.73 18.17
CA PRO A 122 -15.62 -10.62 17.62
C PRO A 122 -15.50 -10.66 16.10
N THR A 123 -16.10 -9.68 15.45
CA THR A 123 -16.23 -9.64 13.99
C THR A 123 -16.07 -8.21 13.48
N ILE A 124 -15.30 -8.03 12.41
CA ILE A 124 -15.26 -6.77 11.66
C ILE A 124 -16.20 -6.89 10.46
N LYS A 125 -17.06 -5.89 10.27
CA LYS A 125 -17.92 -5.74 9.09
C LYS A 125 -17.51 -4.49 8.33
N LEU A 126 -16.97 -4.69 7.14
CA LEU A 126 -16.64 -3.62 6.19
C LEU A 126 -17.91 -3.18 5.47
N LYS A 127 -18.10 -1.87 5.37
CA LYS A 127 -19.34 -1.24 4.94
C LYS A 127 -19.11 -0.20 3.86
N ASP A 128 -20.06 -0.10 2.95
CA ASP A 128 -20.08 0.94 1.93
C ASP A 128 -20.61 2.29 2.47
N VAL A 129 -20.72 3.28 1.58
CA VAL A 129 -21.21 4.64 1.89
C VAL A 129 -22.66 4.66 2.36
N TYR A 130 -23.44 3.64 2.04
CA TYR A 130 -24.84 3.49 2.46
C TYR A 130 -24.95 2.75 3.80
N GLY A 131 -23.82 2.24 4.31
CA GLY A 131 -23.76 1.46 5.55
C GLY A 131 -24.14 -0.01 5.38
N GLU A 132 -24.27 -0.50 4.14
CA GLU A 132 -24.51 -1.91 3.87
C GLU A 132 -23.22 -2.72 4.06
N THR A 133 -23.35 -3.95 4.57
CA THR A 133 -22.19 -4.79 4.85
C THR A 133 -21.75 -5.49 3.57
N GLN A 134 -20.53 -5.21 3.13
CA GLN A 134 -19.95 -5.81 1.94
C GLN A 134 -19.07 -7.02 2.30
N GLN A 135 -18.37 -6.96 3.43
CA GLN A 135 -17.51 -8.05 3.88
C GLN A 135 -17.57 -8.22 5.40
N THR A 136 -17.39 -9.47 5.86
CA THR A 136 -17.41 -9.85 7.27
C THR A 136 -16.19 -10.70 7.57
N LEU A 137 -15.42 -10.34 8.59
CA LEU A 137 -14.21 -11.04 9.02
C LEU A 137 -14.28 -11.40 10.50
N ASN A 138 -13.92 -12.64 10.82
CA ASN A 138 -13.76 -13.10 12.19
C ASN A 138 -12.40 -12.65 12.73
N ILE A 139 -12.40 -12.01 13.90
CA ILE A 139 -11.18 -11.48 14.54
C ILE A 139 -10.91 -12.10 15.92
N GLU A 140 -11.49 -13.26 16.22
CA GLU A 140 -11.35 -13.93 17.52
C GLU A 140 -9.89 -14.19 17.91
N LYS A 141 -9.03 -14.43 16.91
CA LYS A 141 -7.62 -14.77 17.09
C LYS A 141 -6.66 -13.63 16.80
N TRP A 142 -7.17 -12.44 16.46
CA TRP A 142 -6.31 -11.30 16.11
C TRP A 142 -5.83 -10.60 17.38
N ASP A 143 -4.59 -10.12 17.33
CA ASP A 143 -4.06 -9.19 18.34
C ASP A 143 -4.39 -7.73 17.98
N THR A 144 -4.05 -6.81 18.89
CA THR A 144 -4.31 -5.38 18.70
C THR A 144 -3.62 -4.81 17.46
N ASP A 145 -2.43 -5.32 17.14
CA ASP A 145 -1.58 -4.79 16.08
C ASP A 145 -2.12 -5.23 14.72
N THR A 146 -2.50 -6.51 14.60
CA THR A 146 -3.17 -7.07 13.42
C THR A 146 -4.48 -6.32 13.12
N ILE A 147 -5.30 -6.03 14.15
CA ILE A 147 -6.54 -5.26 13.95
C ILE A 147 -6.22 -3.85 13.44
N THR A 148 -5.20 -3.21 14.01
CA THR A 148 -4.78 -1.85 13.63
C THR A 148 -4.29 -1.79 12.20
N GLU A 149 -3.37 -2.68 11.84
CA GLU A 149 -2.82 -2.81 10.49
C GLU A 149 -3.93 -3.08 9.48
N PHE A 150 -4.82 -4.03 9.80
CA PHE A 150 -5.97 -4.33 8.95
C PHE A 150 -6.83 -3.10 8.69
N LEU A 151 -7.19 -2.34 9.73
CA LEU A 151 -8.03 -1.15 9.56
C LEU A 151 -7.29 -0.02 8.81
N ASN A 152 -5.97 0.12 8.97
CA ASN A 152 -5.18 1.09 8.21
C ASN A 152 -5.16 0.78 6.71
N THR A 153 -5.08 -0.50 6.36
CA THR A 153 -5.03 -0.93 4.97
C THR A 153 -6.41 -0.90 4.30
N TRP A 154 -7.48 -1.24 5.05
CA TRP A 154 -8.81 -1.47 4.47
C TRP A 154 -9.79 -0.32 4.59
N ILE A 155 -9.54 0.69 5.44
CA ILE A 155 -10.43 1.84 5.62
C ILE A 155 -9.95 3.05 4.84
N GLU A 156 -10.88 3.71 4.15
CA GLU A 156 -10.69 5.02 3.56
C GLU A 156 -11.12 6.08 4.59
N TYR A 157 -10.16 6.85 5.11
CA TYR A 157 -10.38 7.91 6.11
C TYR A 157 -9.49 9.12 5.85
#